data_AF-A0A0D0X923-F1
#
_entry.id   AF-A0A0D0X923-F1
#
_cell.length_a   1.000
_cell.length_b   1.000
_cell.length_c   1.000
_cell.angle_alpha   90.00
_cell.angle_beta   90.00
_cell.angle_gamma   90.00
#
_symmetry.space_group_name_H-M   'P 1'
#
loop_
_entity.id
_entity.type
_entity.pdbx_description
1 polymer ?
#
loop_
_entity_poly.entity_id
_entity_poly.type
_entity_poly.pdbx_seq_one_letter_code
_entity_poly.pdbx_strand_id
1 'polypeptide(L)'
;MEEHVNDQLKRHLRRLATERPYQVVAGSAAALLLASGTGALLAAVDDDAPAPQRTTNAAVAEVAPRLDGAASRAQARIAAPLAAPSSAAPSPSATSAAPNPDLTASATPKKTTAKPAAPKPPSSKVLDYDYEAQSTYYYCGPAAVRNALSATGVDGTQDDLAARLGTTEMGTNSAYDTTRVLNEMVKGEPYRTRLIPGGAATPAETERLRADVVKAVSAGRGVVVNIAGDATDVDGGWHSFPGGHYIAVVGYRDSGRTVRIADSADPAVPAYWISTAALAHWAATRGYSA
;
A
#
# COMPACT_ATOMS: atom_id res chain seq x y z
N MET A 1 -28.88 -15.02 -15.45
CA MET A 1 -28.36 -13.81 -16.12
C MET A 1 -29.05 -12.56 -15.57
N GLU A 2 -30.37 -12.56 -15.45
CA GLU A 2 -31.18 -11.42 -14.95
C GLU A 2 -30.80 -10.96 -13.53
N GLU A 3 -30.50 -11.89 -12.61
CA GLU A 3 -30.09 -11.56 -11.23
C GLU A 3 -28.86 -10.64 -11.17
N HIS A 4 -27.83 -10.95 -11.95
CA HIS A 4 -26.59 -10.17 -12.01
C HIS A 4 -26.78 -8.79 -12.68
N VAL A 5 -27.71 -8.68 -13.63
CA VAL A 5 -28.13 -7.41 -14.24
C VAL A 5 -28.91 -6.56 -13.24
N ASN A 6 -29.78 -7.18 -12.44
CA ASN A 6 -30.57 -6.50 -11.42
C ASN A 6 -29.66 -5.92 -10.32
N ASP A 7 -28.61 -6.62 -9.91
CA ASP A 7 -27.66 -6.10 -8.91
C ASP A 7 -26.77 -4.98 -9.44
N GLN A 8 -26.32 -5.03 -10.70
CA GLN A 8 -25.67 -3.88 -11.35
C GLN A 8 -26.61 -2.67 -11.43
N LEU A 9 -27.88 -2.87 -11.79
CA LEU A 9 -28.88 -1.81 -11.83
C LEU A 9 -29.11 -1.18 -10.44
N LYS A 10 -29.18 -1.99 -9.37
CA LYS A 10 -29.28 -1.49 -7.98
C LYS A 10 -28.06 -0.65 -7.59
N ARG A 11 -26.83 -1.07 -7.94
CA ARG A 11 -25.61 -0.27 -7.71
C ARG A 11 -25.68 1.09 -8.42
N HIS A 12 -26.03 1.08 -9.70
CA HIS A 12 -26.18 2.32 -10.49
C HIS A 12 -27.23 3.29 -9.88
N LEU A 13 -28.37 2.76 -9.42
CA LEU A 13 -29.41 3.57 -8.78
C LEU A 13 -28.99 4.13 -7.41
N ARG A 14 -28.20 3.39 -6.62
CA ARG A 14 -27.63 3.90 -5.36
C ARG A 14 -26.62 5.01 -5.59
N ARG A 15 -25.74 4.85 -6.58
CA ARG A 15 -24.73 5.86 -6.96
C ARG A 15 -25.37 7.22 -7.30
N LEU A 16 -26.52 7.21 -7.96
CA LEU A 16 -27.28 8.42 -8.29
C LEU A 16 -27.98 9.07 -7.08
N ALA A 17 -28.19 8.33 -5.98
CA ALA A 17 -28.85 8.83 -4.78
C ALA A 17 -27.89 9.49 -3.77
N THR A 18 -26.58 9.20 -3.85
CA THR A 18 -25.56 9.68 -2.90
C THR A 18 -24.76 10.90 -3.37
N GLU A 19 -24.84 11.28 -4.65
CA GLU A 19 -24.20 12.50 -5.18
C GLU A 19 -24.95 13.78 -4.75
N ARG A 20 -24.75 14.20 -3.49
CA ARG A 20 -25.10 15.56 -3.03
C ARG A 20 -23.92 16.53 -3.30
N PRO A 21 -24.13 17.66 -4.00
CA PRO A 21 -23.07 18.64 -4.22
C PRO A 21 -22.79 19.43 -2.93
N TYR A 22 -21.58 19.25 -2.38
CA TYR A 22 -21.11 20.06 -1.25
C TYR A 22 -20.76 21.48 -1.70
N GLN A 23 -21.36 22.48 -1.06
CA GLN A 23 -21.01 23.88 -1.27
C GLN A 23 -19.73 24.23 -0.49
N VAL A 24 -18.75 24.83 -1.18
CA VAL A 24 -17.51 25.31 -0.56
C VAL A 24 -17.79 26.63 0.16
N VAL A 25 -17.61 26.66 1.48
CA VAL A 25 -17.64 27.89 2.27
C VAL A 25 -16.24 28.52 2.26
N ALA A 26 -16.06 29.54 1.42
CA ALA A 26 -14.86 30.37 1.40
C ALA A 26 -14.98 31.50 2.44
N GLY A 27 -14.28 31.38 3.57
CA GLY A 27 -14.21 32.42 4.61
C GLY A 27 -13.08 33.40 4.35
N SER A 28 -13.39 34.63 3.91
CA SER A 28 -12.40 35.71 3.76
C SER A 28 -12.16 36.43 5.09
N ALA A 29 -10.89 36.76 5.38
CA ALA A 29 -10.53 37.71 6.43
C ALA A 29 -9.42 38.64 5.92
N ALA A 30 -9.80 39.86 5.52
CA ALA A 30 -8.87 40.95 5.23
C ALA A 30 -9.10 42.06 6.25
N ALA A 31 -8.06 42.43 7.00
CA ALA A 31 -8.09 43.53 7.94
C ALA A 31 -7.11 44.62 7.48
N LEU A 32 -7.63 45.70 6.88
CA LEU A 32 -6.87 46.94 6.73
C LEU A 32 -6.95 47.72 8.03
N LEU A 33 -5.80 48.14 8.56
CA LEU A 33 -5.72 49.23 9.53
C LEU A 33 -5.03 50.42 8.89
N LEU A 34 -5.81 51.47 8.63
CA LEU A 34 -5.33 52.78 8.22
C LEU A 34 -5.07 53.61 9.48
N ALA A 35 -3.85 54.12 9.63
CA ALA A 35 -3.51 55.12 10.63
C ALA A 35 -2.85 56.32 9.94
N SER A 36 -3.63 57.37 9.73
CA SER A 36 -3.17 58.66 9.23
C SER A 36 -2.78 59.58 10.38
N GLY A 37 -1.60 60.20 10.33
CA GLY A 37 -1.17 61.19 11.32
C GLY A 37 0.03 62.01 10.88
N THR A 38 -0.20 63.26 10.49
CA THR A 38 0.82 64.27 10.18
C THR A 38 0.72 65.43 11.18
N GLY A 39 1.82 65.84 11.82
CA GLY A 39 1.82 66.99 12.74
C GLY A 39 3.19 67.28 13.37
N ALA A 40 3.56 68.56 13.45
CA ALA A 40 4.85 69.10 13.88
C ALA A 40 4.64 70.51 14.49
N LEU A 41 5.52 71.11 15.30
CA LEU A 41 6.89 70.79 15.76
C LEU A 41 7.12 71.52 17.12
N LEU A 42 8.38 71.64 17.58
CA LEU A 42 8.88 72.52 18.68
C LEU A 42 8.64 72.06 20.14
N ALA A 43 9.58 72.24 21.10
CA ALA A 43 11.03 72.48 21.08
C ALA A 43 11.66 72.32 22.51
N ALA A 44 12.95 71.94 22.59
CA ALA A 44 13.85 71.93 23.77
C ALA A 44 13.45 70.99 24.96
N VAL A 45 14.34 70.41 25.77
CA VAL A 45 15.78 70.69 26.07
C VAL A 45 16.59 69.37 26.18
N ASP A 46 17.92 69.47 26.18
CA ASP A 46 18.90 68.37 26.22
C ASP A 46 18.92 67.53 27.53
N ASP A 47 19.24 66.23 27.45
CA ASP A 47 20.52 65.70 27.96
C ASP A 47 20.78 64.19 27.62
N ASP A 48 22.05 63.90 27.36
CA ASP A 48 22.83 62.64 27.38
C ASP A 48 22.35 61.26 26.82
N ALA A 49 23.32 60.53 26.22
CA ALA A 49 23.44 59.08 25.95
C ALA A 49 23.52 58.60 24.46
N PRO A 50 24.41 57.62 24.13
CA PRO A 50 24.77 57.28 22.74
C PRO A 50 24.05 56.06 22.13
N ALA A 51 23.98 56.04 20.79
CA ALA A 51 23.71 54.86 19.95
C ALA A 51 25.03 54.06 19.68
N PRO A 52 25.03 52.84 19.06
CA PRO A 52 23.95 52.16 18.34
C PRO A 52 23.85 50.62 18.57
N GLN A 53 22.82 49.96 18.00
CA GLN A 53 22.98 48.84 17.02
C GLN A 53 21.64 48.24 16.58
N ARG A 54 21.61 47.71 15.34
CA ARG A 54 20.50 46.89 14.81
C ARG A 54 20.66 45.45 15.30
N THR A 55 19.59 44.86 15.82
CA THR A 55 19.47 43.40 16.00
C THR A 55 18.31 42.87 15.17
N THR A 56 18.59 41.83 14.38
CA THR A 56 17.60 41.07 13.60
C THR A 56 16.94 40.05 14.52
N ASN A 57 15.61 40.10 14.66
CA ASN A 57 14.89 39.04 15.39
C ASN A 57 14.88 37.75 14.55
N ALA A 58 15.47 36.70 15.11
CA ALA A 58 15.65 35.41 14.47
C ALA A 58 14.40 34.52 14.57
N ALA A 59 14.42 33.42 13.81
CA ALA A 59 13.38 32.41 13.81
C ALA A 59 13.22 31.73 15.18
N VAL A 60 11.98 31.33 15.49
CA VAL A 60 11.67 30.47 16.64
C VAL A 60 11.74 29.02 16.20
N ALA A 61 12.53 28.21 16.91
CA ALA A 61 12.59 26.76 16.74
C ALA A 61 12.45 26.10 18.11
N GLU A 62 11.42 25.28 18.29
CA GLU A 62 11.26 24.41 19.46
C GLU A 62 11.77 23.00 19.09
N VAL A 63 12.89 22.53 19.64
CA VAL A 63 13.07 21.97 21.00
C VAL A 63 12.37 20.61 21.15
N ALA A 64 13.17 19.55 21.05
CA ALA A 64 12.81 18.19 21.44
C ALA A 64 13.49 17.83 22.77
N PRO A 65 12.86 17.04 23.66
CA PRO A 65 13.46 16.64 24.93
C PRO A 65 14.48 15.51 24.75
N ARG A 66 15.58 15.59 25.51
CA ARG A 66 16.55 14.49 25.69
C ARG A 66 16.32 13.78 27.02
N LEU A 67 16.62 12.49 27.05
CA LEU A 67 16.88 11.74 28.29
C LEU A 67 18.16 10.93 28.11
N ASP A 68 19.21 11.31 28.84
CA ASP A 68 20.49 10.60 28.92
C ASP A 68 20.52 9.69 30.17
N GLY A 69 21.06 8.47 30.04
CA GLY A 69 20.94 7.42 31.08
C GLY A 69 21.91 6.24 30.98
N ALA A 70 23.17 6.52 30.64
CA ALA A 70 24.40 5.71 30.77
C ALA A 70 24.35 4.17 31.00
N ALA A 71 25.09 3.43 30.15
CA ALA A 71 25.77 2.18 30.50
C ALA A 71 27.17 2.12 29.82
N SER A 72 28.16 1.50 30.48
CA SER A 72 29.58 1.77 30.19
C SER A 72 30.34 0.68 29.40
N ARG A 73 30.94 1.11 28.28
CA ARG A 73 32.32 0.85 27.81
C ARG A 73 33.01 -0.49 28.17
N ALA A 74 33.35 -1.28 27.13
CA ALA A 74 34.62 -2.02 27.03
C ALA A 74 35.04 -2.16 25.55
N GLN A 75 36.34 -2.02 25.24
CA GLN A 75 36.83 -1.90 23.85
C GLN A 75 38.29 -2.34 23.71
N ALA A 76 38.58 -3.29 22.80
CA ALA A 76 39.88 -3.55 22.15
C ALA A 76 39.63 -4.51 20.96
N ARG A 77 39.87 -4.17 19.68
CA ARG A 77 41.17 -4.01 18.96
C ARG A 77 41.96 -5.33 18.87
N ILE A 78 42.63 -5.75 17.79
CA ILE A 78 42.94 -5.34 16.38
C ILE A 78 43.58 -6.65 15.77
N ALA A 79 43.39 -7.14 14.53
CA ALA A 79 43.93 -6.69 13.23
C ALA A 79 43.56 -7.68 12.08
N ALA A 80 43.75 -7.27 10.83
CA ALA A 80 43.97 -8.14 9.64
C ALA A 80 45.48 -8.04 9.24
N PRO A 81 46.00 -8.51 8.07
CA PRO A 81 45.40 -9.25 6.93
C PRO A 81 46.30 -10.40 6.40
N LEU A 82 45.96 -11.01 5.24
CA LEU A 82 46.87 -11.27 4.08
C LEU A 82 46.16 -11.99 2.90
N ALA A 83 46.83 -12.06 1.75
CA ALA A 83 46.24 -12.26 0.42
C ALA A 83 46.26 -13.71 -0.14
N ALA A 84 45.55 -13.92 -1.27
CA ALA A 84 45.52 -15.17 -2.05
C ALA A 84 46.81 -15.40 -2.89
N PRO A 85 47.01 -16.61 -3.46
CA PRO A 85 46.77 -16.71 -4.91
C PRO A 85 46.12 -18.03 -5.40
N SER A 86 45.89 -18.09 -6.71
CA SER A 86 45.14 -19.10 -7.49
C SER A 86 45.91 -20.38 -7.83
N SER A 87 45.20 -21.50 -8.06
CA SER A 87 45.61 -22.62 -8.93
C SER A 87 44.40 -23.50 -9.34
N ALA A 88 44.55 -24.25 -10.44
CA ALA A 88 43.44 -24.71 -11.28
C ALA A 88 42.99 -26.18 -11.12
N ALA A 89 41.79 -26.47 -11.67
CA ALA A 89 41.26 -27.67 -12.36
C ALA A 89 42.01 -29.04 -12.31
N PRO A 90 41.32 -30.21 -12.43
CA PRO A 90 40.08 -30.40 -13.19
C PRO A 90 38.99 -31.31 -12.59
N SER A 91 37.85 -31.40 -13.30
CA SER A 91 36.77 -32.38 -13.08
C SER A 91 37.12 -33.78 -13.61
N PRO A 92 36.48 -34.83 -13.06
CA PRO A 92 36.15 -36.05 -13.81
C PRO A 92 34.65 -36.13 -14.13
N SER A 93 34.32 -36.73 -15.27
CA SER A 93 32.96 -36.85 -15.81
C SER A 93 32.16 -38.02 -15.21
N ALA A 94 30.83 -37.84 -15.24
CA ALA A 94 29.76 -38.83 -15.44
C ALA A 94 29.99 -40.32 -15.07
N THR A 95 29.08 -40.85 -14.24
CA THR A 95 28.68 -42.26 -14.29
C THR A 95 27.17 -42.36 -14.46
N SER A 96 26.74 -42.86 -15.62
CA SER A 96 25.33 -43.13 -15.91
C SER A 96 24.84 -44.33 -15.11
N ALA A 97 23.79 -44.16 -14.29
CA ALA A 97 23.08 -45.29 -13.71
C ALA A 97 22.23 -45.98 -14.79
N ALA A 98 22.44 -47.28 -14.99
CA ALA A 98 21.65 -48.08 -15.92
C ALA A 98 20.22 -48.32 -15.39
N PRO A 99 19.19 -48.36 -16.27
CA PRO A 99 17.84 -48.74 -15.87
C PRO A 99 17.73 -50.27 -15.73
N ASN A 100 17.12 -50.73 -14.63
CA ASN A 100 16.79 -52.14 -14.41
C ASN A 100 15.71 -52.60 -15.41
N PRO A 101 15.93 -53.68 -16.19
CA PRO A 101 14.97 -54.15 -17.19
C PRO A 101 14.12 -55.32 -16.66
N ASP A 102 13.33 -55.11 -15.62
CA ASP A 102 12.30 -56.09 -15.23
C ASP A 102 11.09 -55.47 -14.52
N LEU A 103 10.04 -55.15 -15.30
CA LEU A 103 8.63 -55.11 -14.90
C LEU A 103 7.74 -55.20 -16.16
N THR A 104 7.72 -56.37 -16.82
CA THR A 104 6.77 -56.65 -17.92
C THR A 104 5.39 -57.03 -17.38
N ALA A 105 4.70 -56.06 -16.75
CA ALA A 105 3.32 -56.19 -16.32
C ALA A 105 2.40 -55.35 -17.22
N SER A 106 1.60 -56.01 -18.05
CA SER A 106 0.62 -55.39 -18.97
C SER A 106 -0.50 -54.67 -18.22
N ALA A 107 -0.27 -53.42 -17.81
CA ALA A 107 -1.30 -52.52 -17.33
C ALA A 107 -2.07 -51.94 -18.53
N THR A 108 -3.27 -52.47 -18.81
CA THR A 108 -4.22 -51.92 -19.78
C THR A 108 -4.45 -50.43 -19.47
N PRO A 109 -4.26 -49.50 -20.44
CA PRO A 109 -4.39 -48.08 -20.16
C PRO A 109 -5.84 -47.71 -19.87
N LYS A 110 -6.17 -47.62 -18.58
CA LYS A 110 -7.45 -47.08 -18.11
C LYS A 110 -7.56 -45.64 -18.61
N LYS A 111 -8.44 -45.42 -19.59
CA LYS A 111 -8.72 -44.10 -20.20
C LYS A 111 -9.28 -43.15 -19.14
N THR A 112 -8.40 -42.49 -18.41
CA THR A 112 -8.73 -41.39 -17.52
C THR A 112 -9.21 -40.22 -18.37
N THR A 113 -10.52 -39.94 -18.30
CA THR A 113 -11.09 -38.73 -18.87
C THR A 113 -10.57 -37.55 -18.06
N ALA A 114 -9.42 -37.00 -18.48
CA ALA A 114 -8.84 -35.82 -17.88
C ALA A 114 -9.88 -34.68 -17.92
N LYS A 115 -10.21 -34.15 -16.73
CA LYS A 115 -11.05 -32.96 -16.62
C LYS A 115 -10.40 -31.84 -17.44
N PRO A 116 -11.14 -31.13 -18.32
CA PRO A 116 -10.58 -30.01 -19.08
C PRO A 116 -9.86 -29.03 -18.15
N ALA A 117 -8.64 -28.64 -18.53
CA ALA A 117 -7.88 -27.64 -17.80
C ALA A 117 -8.70 -26.34 -17.74
N ALA A 118 -8.68 -25.67 -16.58
CA ALA A 118 -9.35 -24.38 -16.44
C ALA A 118 -8.78 -23.38 -17.46
N PRO A 119 -9.61 -22.49 -18.05
CA PRO A 119 -9.13 -21.47 -18.98
C PRO A 119 -8.01 -20.63 -18.36
N LYS A 120 -7.00 -20.31 -19.16
CA LYS A 120 -5.93 -19.39 -18.75
C LYS A 120 -6.55 -18.01 -18.41
N PRO A 121 -6.16 -17.36 -17.30
CA PRO A 121 -6.67 -16.03 -16.97
C PRO A 121 -6.34 -15.01 -18.07
N PRO A 122 -7.18 -13.97 -18.26
CA PRO A 122 -6.96 -12.96 -19.29
C PRO A 122 -5.67 -12.15 -19.02
N SER A 123 -5.13 -11.51 -20.05
CA SER A 123 -3.92 -10.68 -19.94
C SER A 123 -4.16 -9.37 -19.19
N SER A 124 -5.40 -8.92 -19.05
CA SER A 124 -5.81 -7.79 -18.23
C SER A 124 -7.22 -8.00 -17.68
N LYS A 125 -7.52 -7.36 -16.55
CA LYS A 125 -8.87 -7.21 -15.99
C LYS A 125 -8.88 -6.05 -15.01
N VAL A 126 -9.94 -5.25 -15.02
CA VAL A 126 -10.27 -4.30 -13.94
C VAL A 126 -11.64 -4.70 -13.40
N LEU A 127 -11.82 -4.59 -12.09
CA LEU A 127 -13.08 -4.89 -11.43
C LEU A 127 -14.05 -3.71 -11.58
N ASP A 128 -15.33 -4.02 -11.70
CA ASP A 128 -16.42 -3.10 -11.38
C ASP A 128 -16.50 -3.05 -9.85
N TYR A 129 -16.37 -1.87 -9.24
CA TYR A 129 -16.30 -1.70 -7.79
C TYR A 129 -16.78 -0.30 -7.39
N ASP A 130 -17.42 -0.20 -6.24
CA ASP A 130 -17.77 1.09 -5.65
C ASP A 130 -16.56 1.60 -4.86
N TYR A 131 -16.05 2.77 -5.25
CA TYR A 131 -14.96 3.49 -4.57
C TYR A 131 -15.49 4.32 -3.39
N GLU A 132 -14.72 4.35 -2.29
CA GLU A 132 -14.77 5.36 -1.23
C GLU A 132 -13.34 5.81 -0.91
N ALA A 133 -13.17 7.11 -0.69
CA ALA A 133 -12.03 7.65 0.03
C ALA A 133 -12.22 7.41 1.54
N GLN A 134 -11.13 7.39 2.30
CA GLN A 134 -11.21 7.15 3.75
C GLN A 134 -11.88 8.33 4.47
N SER A 135 -12.81 8.05 5.38
CA SER A 135 -13.53 9.10 6.11
C SER A 135 -12.69 9.77 7.22
N THR A 136 -11.63 9.10 7.68
CA THR A 136 -10.69 9.61 8.69
C THR A 136 -9.25 9.28 8.30
N TYR A 137 -8.26 9.95 8.92
CA TYR A 137 -6.83 9.71 8.60
C TYR A 137 -6.35 8.28 8.92
N TYR A 138 -7.05 7.55 9.80
CA TYR A 138 -6.71 6.19 10.23
C TYR A 138 -7.56 5.09 9.58
N TYR A 139 -8.52 5.45 8.71
CA TYR A 139 -9.47 4.53 8.07
C TYR A 139 -9.00 3.94 6.73
N CYS A 140 -7.73 4.04 6.38
CA CYS A 140 -7.18 3.41 5.19
C CYS A 140 -7.44 1.88 5.12
N GLY A 141 -7.30 1.17 6.24
CA GLY A 141 -7.61 -0.27 6.33
C GLY A 141 -9.08 -0.58 6.01
N PRO A 142 -10.05 0.01 6.74
CA PRO A 142 -11.47 -0.07 6.43
C PRO A 142 -11.82 0.29 4.98
N ALA A 143 -11.32 1.41 4.47
CA ALA A 143 -11.59 1.89 3.11
C ALA A 143 -11.04 0.94 2.04
N ALA A 144 -9.81 0.44 2.20
CA ALA A 144 -9.23 -0.54 1.28
C ALA A 144 -10.01 -1.88 1.29
N VAL A 145 -10.44 -2.35 2.47
CA VAL A 145 -11.30 -3.55 2.58
C VAL A 145 -12.66 -3.31 1.92
N ARG A 146 -13.29 -2.14 2.13
CA ARG A 146 -14.55 -1.73 1.51
C ARG A 146 -14.44 -1.73 -0.03
N ASN A 147 -13.40 -1.09 -0.56
CA ASN A 147 -13.15 -1.00 -2.00
C ASN A 147 -12.81 -2.37 -2.64
N ALA A 148 -12.26 -3.31 -1.87
CA ALA A 148 -12.02 -4.68 -2.33
C ALA A 148 -13.28 -5.57 -2.26
N LEU A 149 -14.14 -5.37 -1.26
CA LEU A 149 -15.39 -6.12 -1.06
C LEU A 149 -16.50 -5.71 -2.02
N SER A 150 -16.62 -4.41 -2.36
CA SER A 150 -17.66 -3.93 -3.28
C SER A 150 -17.56 -4.58 -4.67
N ALA A 151 -16.36 -4.94 -5.11
CA ALA A 151 -16.12 -5.74 -6.32
C ALA A 151 -16.75 -7.14 -6.31
N THR A 152 -17.02 -7.69 -5.12
CA THR A 152 -17.72 -8.97 -4.92
C THR A 152 -19.23 -8.81 -4.73
N GLY A 153 -19.75 -7.57 -4.79
CA GLY A 153 -21.14 -7.25 -4.48
C GLY A 153 -21.45 -7.22 -2.97
N VAL A 154 -20.42 -7.13 -2.12
CA VAL A 154 -20.56 -7.04 -0.66
C VAL A 154 -20.40 -5.59 -0.24
N ASP A 155 -21.50 -5.00 0.23
CA ASP A 155 -21.53 -3.66 0.82
C ASP A 155 -21.16 -3.68 2.31
N GLY A 156 -20.53 -2.61 2.79
CA GLY A 156 -20.28 -2.36 4.20
C GLY A 156 -19.85 -0.91 4.42
N THR A 157 -20.17 -0.34 5.60
CA THR A 157 -19.68 0.99 5.97
C THR A 157 -18.22 0.91 6.44
N GLN A 158 -17.48 2.03 6.37
CA GLN A 158 -16.13 2.07 6.94
C GLN A 158 -16.16 1.85 8.46
N ASP A 159 -17.17 2.36 9.17
CA ASP A 159 -17.33 2.20 10.63
C ASP A 159 -17.52 0.72 11.02
N ASP A 160 -18.41 0.00 10.33
CA ASP A 160 -18.64 -1.45 10.55
C ASP A 160 -17.36 -2.26 10.30
N LEU A 161 -16.62 -1.92 9.25
CA LEU A 161 -15.37 -2.58 8.90
C LEU A 161 -14.25 -2.21 9.89
N ALA A 162 -14.19 -0.97 10.38
CA ALA A 162 -13.25 -0.53 11.41
C ALA A 162 -13.44 -1.31 12.72
N ALA A 163 -14.69 -1.47 13.16
CA ALA A 163 -15.01 -2.27 14.34
C ALA A 163 -14.57 -3.74 14.18
N ARG A 164 -14.80 -4.34 13.00
CA ARG A 164 -14.39 -5.72 12.69
C ARG A 164 -12.88 -5.90 12.56
N LEU A 165 -12.19 -4.90 12.00
CA LEU A 165 -10.74 -4.89 11.81
C LEU A 165 -9.97 -4.61 13.10
N GLY A 166 -10.64 -4.08 14.14
CA GLY A 166 -9.97 -3.56 15.33
C GLY A 166 -9.19 -2.27 15.03
N THR A 167 -9.65 -1.50 14.05
CA THR A 167 -9.04 -0.22 13.67
C THR A 167 -9.16 0.80 14.80
N THR A 168 -8.07 1.46 15.14
CA THR A 168 -8.02 2.55 16.13
C THR A 168 -7.47 3.82 15.48
N GLU A 169 -7.27 4.90 16.23
CA GLU A 169 -6.54 6.10 15.78
C GLU A 169 -5.09 5.81 15.34
N MET A 170 -4.54 4.64 15.70
CA MET A 170 -3.26 4.12 15.22
C MET A 170 -3.36 3.30 13.91
N GLY A 171 -4.55 3.24 13.30
CA GLY A 171 -4.83 2.49 12.08
C GLY A 171 -5.21 1.02 12.33
N THR A 172 -5.00 0.18 11.32
CA THR A 172 -5.28 -1.27 11.33
C THR A 172 -3.98 -2.06 11.43
N ASN A 173 -3.87 -2.94 12.43
CA ASN A 173 -2.58 -3.52 12.83
C ASN A 173 -1.87 -4.33 11.73
N SER A 174 -2.56 -5.23 11.04
CA SER A 174 -1.89 -6.17 10.12
C SER A 174 -2.71 -6.64 8.93
N ALA A 175 -2.00 -7.21 7.94
CA ALA A 175 -2.63 -7.93 6.83
C ALA A 175 -3.35 -9.24 7.26
N TYR A 176 -3.15 -9.72 8.50
CA TYR A 176 -3.96 -10.80 9.06
C TYR A 176 -5.37 -10.31 9.41
N ASP A 177 -5.50 -9.09 9.92
CA ASP A 177 -6.79 -8.48 10.26
C ASP A 177 -7.63 -8.25 9.01
N THR A 178 -7.03 -7.69 7.96
CA THR A 178 -7.70 -7.54 6.65
C THR A 178 -8.07 -8.89 6.05
N THR A 179 -7.19 -9.90 6.11
CA THR A 179 -7.51 -11.25 5.61
C THR A 179 -8.67 -11.88 6.36
N ARG A 180 -8.70 -11.74 7.69
CA ARG A 180 -9.78 -12.26 8.55
C ARG A 180 -11.11 -11.61 8.17
N VAL A 181 -11.20 -10.28 8.17
CA VAL A 181 -12.45 -9.56 7.88
C VAL A 181 -12.90 -9.78 6.44
N LEU A 182 -11.99 -9.81 5.46
CA LEU A 182 -12.33 -10.17 4.08
C LEU A 182 -12.98 -11.57 4.01
N ASN A 183 -12.45 -12.55 4.74
CA ASN A 183 -13.00 -13.91 4.79
C ASN A 183 -14.30 -14.03 5.59
N GLU A 184 -14.51 -13.24 6.65
CA GLU A 184 -15.79 -13.14 7.36
C GLU A 184 -16.92 -12.65 6.43
N MET A 185 -16.58 -11.80 5.46
CA MET A 185 -17.53 -11.11 4.59
C MET A 185 -17.81 -11.83 3.25
N VAL A 186 -17.03 -12.86 2.87
CA VAL A 186 -17.24 -13.61 1.61
C VAL A 186 -17.30 -15.13 1.80
N LYS A 187 -18.06 -15.83 0.96
CA LYS A 187 -18.22 -17.28 1.05
C LYS A 187 -16.92 -18.03 0.72
N GLY A 188 -16.58 -19.02 1.55
CA GLY A 188 -15.53 -20.01 1.27
C GLY A 188 -14.10 -19.57 1.61
N GLU A 189 -13.94 -18.48 2.37
CA GLU A 189 -12.65 -17.99 2.89
C GLU A 189 -11.49 -17.99 1.86
N PRO A 190 -11.68 -17.35 0.69
CA PRO A 190 -10.73 -17.47 -0.41
C PRO A 190 -9.41 -16.73 -0.17
N TYR A 191 -9.37 -15.77 0.76
CA TYR A 191 -8.22 -14.91 1.01
C TYR A 191 -7.19 -15.58 1.91
N ARG A 192 -5.91 -15.39 1.59
CA ARG A 192 -4.77 -15.81 2.41
C ARG A 192 -3.82 -14.64 2.64
N THR A 193 -3.37 -14.49 3.89
CA THR A 193 -2.29 -13.55 4.21
C THR A 193 -0.99 -14.03 3.54
N ARG A 194 -0.28 -13.10 2.91
CA ARG A 194 1.05 -13.29 2.36
C ARG A 194 1.96 -12.20 2.92
N LEU A 195 2.94 -12.59 3.72
CA LEU A 195 3.96 -11.67 4.19
C LEU A 195 5.06 -11.46 3.14
N ILE A 196 5.73 -10.32 3.22
CA ILE A 196 7.00 -10.03 2.56
C ILE A 196 7.95 -9.53 3.67
N PRO A 197 8.61 -10.41 4.43
CA PRO A 197 9.23 -10.05 5.71
C PRO A 197 10.56 -9.29 5.59
N GLY A 198 11.25 -9.37 4.45
CA GLY A 198 12.47 -8.61 4.20
C GLY A 198 12.20 -7.11 4.01
N GLY A 199 13.25 -6.28 4.08
CA GLY A 199 13.17 -4.84 3.77
C GLY A 199 12.94 -4.51 2.28
N ALA A 200 12.91 -5.53 1.42
CA ALA A 200 12.54 -5.46 0.02
C ALA A 200 12.00 -6.84 -0.41
N ALA A 201 11.06 -6.88 -1.35
CA ALA A 201 10.61 -8.14 -1.93
C ALA A 201 11.71 -8.85 -2.74
N THR A 202 11.83 -10.16 -2.56
CA THR A 202 12.60 -11.03 -3.46
C THR A 202 11.85 -11.26 -4.78
N PRO A 203 12.54 -11.66 -5.87
CA PRO A 203 11.88 -11.99 -7.14
C PRO A 203 10.76 -13.03 -7.02
N ALA A 204 10.91 -14.01 -6.12
CA ALA A 204 9.88 -15.03 -5.87
C ALA A 204 8.65 -14.47 -5.14
N GLU A 205 8.80 -13.44 -4.32
CA GLU A 205 7.69 -12.78 -3.62
C GLU A 205 6.94 -11.82 -4.54
N THR A 206 7.66 -11.10 -5.40
CA THR A 206 7.09 -10.29 -6.49
C THR A 206 6.28 -11.15 -7.46
N GLU A 207 6.84 -12.30 -7.87
CA GLU A 207 6.14 -13.25 -8.75
C GLU A 207 4.93 -13.90 -8.07
N ARG A 208 5.02 -14.19 -6.76
CA ARG A 208 3.87 -14.65 -5.97
C ARG A 208 2.77 -13.58 -5.91
N LEU A 209 3.11 -12.32 -5.62
CA LEU A 209 2.13 -11.23 -5.61
C LEU A 209 1.46 -11.08 -6.98
N ARG A 210 2.23 -11.14 -8.07
CA ARG A 210 1.68 -11.16 -9.44
C ARG A 210 0.67 -12.29 -9.64
N ALA A 211 1.04 -13.52 -9.30
CA ALA A 211 0.19 -14.68 -9.48
C ALA A 211 -1.09 -14.61 -8.63
N ASP A 212 -0.97 -14.22 -7.35
CA ASP A 212 -2.08 -14.09 -6.42
C ASP A 212 -3.03 -12.95 -6.84
N VAL A 213 -2.53 -11.78 -7.29
CA VAL A 213 -3.36 -10.70 -7.87
C VAL A 213 -4.10 -11.15 -9.13
N VAL A 214 -3.39 -11.77 -10.10
CA VAL A 214 -4.03 -12.25 -11.33
C VAL A 214 -5.13 -13.26 -11.01
N LYS A 215 -4.91 -14.16 -10.06
CA LYS A 215 -5.89 -15.16 -9.61
C LYS A 215 -7.10 -14.51 -8.91
N ALA A 216 -6.88 -13.63 -7.95
CA ALA A 216 -7.94 -12.97 -7.19
C ALA A 216 -8.82 -12.08 -8.08
N VAL A 217 -8.20 -11.19 -8.85
CA VAL A 217 -8.90 -10.25 -9.75
C VAL A 217 -9.60 -11.01 -10.89
N SER A 218 -8.97 -12.04 -11.47
CA SER A 218 -9.66 -12.93 -12.44
C SER A 218 -10.94 -13.51 -11.87
N ALA A 219 -10.90 -13.93 -10.60
CA ALA A 219 -12.04 -14.48 -9.87
C ALA A 219 -12.97 -13.42 -9.24
N GLY A 220 -12.85 -12.13 -9.60
CA GLY A 220 -13.77 -11.07 -9.18
C GLY A 220 -13.49 -10.47 -7.80
N ARG A 221 -12.32 -10.71 -7.21
CA ARG A 221 -11.95 -10.23 -5.86
C ARG A 221 -10.82 -9.21 -5.93
N GLY A 222 -10.99 -8.08 -5.24
CA GLY A 222 -9.89 -7.15 -4.98
C GLY A 222 -8.91 -7.73 -3.96
N VAL A 223 -7.64 -7.32 -4.03
CA VAL A 223 -6.56 -7.70 -3.09
C VAL A 223 -6.24 -6.51 -2.20
N VAL A 224 -6.15 -6.69 -0.88
CA VAL A 224 -5.78 -5.61 0.04
C VAL A 224 -4.30 -5.73 0.40
N VAL A 225 -3.56 -4.62 0.32
CA VAL A 225 -2.10 -4.58 0.53
C VAL A 225 -1.78 -3.58 1.63
N ASN A 226 -0.96 -4.00 2.60
CA ASN A 226 -0.40 -3.15 3.63
C ASN A 226 1.01 -2.71 3.20
N ILE A 227 1.21 -1.41 3.01
CA ILE A 227 2.42 -0.79 2.46
C ILE A 227 3.10 0.15 3.48
N ALA A 228 4.38 0.46 3.28
CA ALA A 228 5.07 1.55 3.99
C ALA A 228 6.30 2.08 3.24
N GLY A 229 6.65 3.33 3.53
CA GLY A 229 7.61 4.09 2.75
C GLY A 229 6.95 4.63 1.49
N ASP A 230 7.68 4.64 0.38
CA ASP A 230 7.30 5.39 -0.81
C ASP A 230 7.38 4.54 -2.09
N ALA A 231 6.61 4.94 -3.11
CA ALA A 231 6.67 4.33 -4.43
C ALA A 231 6.34 5.33 -5.55
N THR A 232 6.86 5.04 -6.75
CA THR A 232 6.47 5.74 -7.98
C THR A 232 5.53 4.86 -8.80
N ASP A 233 4.44 5.44 -9.29
CA ASP A 233 3.54 4.79 -10.25
C ASP A 233 4.13 4.78 -11.68
N VAL A 234 3.43 4.16 -12.64
CA VAL A 234 3.95 4.04 -14.03
C VAL A 234 3.88 5.33 -14.85
N ASP A 235 3.12 6.32 -14.38
CA ASP A 235 2.93 7.61 -15.03
C ASP A 235 3.84 8.70 -14.40
N GLY A 236 4.63 8.32 -13.38
CA GLY A 236 5.62 9.16 -12.70
C GLY A 236 5.13 9.80 -11.41
N GLY A 237 3.90 9.50 -10.96
CA GLY A 237 3.34 10.01 -9.71
C GLY A 237 4.06 9.41 -8.49
N TRP A 238 4.39 10.26 -7.52
CA TRP A 238 5.05 9.87 -6.27
C TRP A 238 4.03 9.73 -5.14
N HIS A 239 4.07 8.59 -4.46
CA HIS A 239 3.15 8.24 -3.37
C HIS A 239 3.97 7.93 -2.11
N SER A 240 3.64 8.56 -0.99
CA SER A 240 4.48 8.55 0.22
C SER A 240 3.68 8.27 1.49
N PHE A 241 3.97 7.14 2.14
CA PHE A 241 3.32 6.71 3.37
C PHE A 241 4.37 6.10 4.34
N PRO A 242 5.28 6.90 4.92
CA PRO A 242 6.34 6.39 5.80
C PRO A 242 5.84 5.71 7.07
N GLY A 243 4.70 6.13 7.64
CA GLY A 243 4.02 5.41 8.74
C GLY A 243 3.29 4.13 8.28
N GLY A 244 3.06 4.00 6.99
CA GLY A 244 2.32 2.94 6.34
C GLY A 244 0.87 3.29 6.01
N HIS A 245 0.29 2.50 5.11
CA HIS A 245 -1.03 2.73 4.52
C HIS A 245 -1.62 1.40 4.04
N TYR A 246 -2.93 1.38 3.76
CA TYR A 246 -3.60 0.24 3.13
C TYR A 246 -4.24 0.68 1.83
N ILE A 247 -4.03 -0.12 0.79
CA ILE A 247 -4.54 0.13 -0.56
C ILE A 247 -5.19 -1.13 -1.14
N ALA A 248 -6.15 -0.95 -2.05
CA ALA A 248 -6.83 -2.04 -2.73
C ALA A 248 -6.31 -2.17 -4.17
N VAL A 249 -5.87 -3.37 -4.56
CA VAL A 249 -5.62 -3.71 -5.96
C VAL A 249 -6.93 -4.18 -6.58
N VAL A 250 -7.47 -3.37 -7.49
CA VAL A 250 -8.77 -3.58 -8.16
C VAL A 250 -8.62 -3.95 -9.64
N GLY A 251 -7.39 -4.13 -10.13
CA GLY A 251 -7.15 -4.51 -11.51
C GLY A 251 -5.71 -4.87 -11.83
N TYR A 252 -5.50 -5.44 -13.01
CA TYR A 252 -4.18 -5.68 -13.59
C TYR A 252 -4.20 -5.56 -15.11
N ARG A 253 -3.01 -5.29 -15.67
CA ARG A 253 -2.71 -5.42 -17.10
C ARG A 253 -1.39 -6.18 -17.26
N ASP A 254 -0.99 -6.45 -18.51
CA ASP A 254 0.30 -7.09 -18.81
C ASP A 254 0.54 -8.43 -18.10
N SER A 255 -0.52 -9.24 -17.99
CA SER A 255 -0.54 -10.49 -17.22
C SER A 255 -0.11 -10.31 -15.75
N GLY A 256 -0.44 -9.17 -15.15
CA GLY A 256 -0.11 -8.85 -13.76
C GLY A 256 1.23 -8.13 -13.56
N ARG A 257 1.94 -7.70 -14.61
CA ARG A 257 3.17 -6.88 -14.43
C ARG A 257 2.87 -5.46 -13.95
N THR A 258 1.68 -4.96 -14.23
CA THR A 258 1.18 -3.67 -13.73
C THR A 258 -0.21 -3.87 -13.15
N VAL A 259 -0.47 -3.23 -12.01
CA VAL A 259 -1.69 -3.37 -11.22
C VAL A 259 -2.35 -2.01 -11.00
N ARG A 260 -3.69 -2.00 -10.96
CA ARG A 260 -4.49 -0.80 -10.71
C ARG A 260 -4.80 -0.74 -9.23
N ILE A 261 -4.35 0.34 -8.60
CA ILE A 261 -4.67 0.66 -7.21
C ILE A 261 -5.97 1.46 -7.18
N ALA A 262 -6.82 1.18 -6.21
CA ALA A 262 -7.81 2.10 -5.66
C ALA A 262 -7.26 2.57 -4.31
N ASP A 263 -6.94 3.86 -4.23
CA ASP A 263 -6.29 4.47 -3.08
C ASP A 263 -7.28 5.39 -2.36
N SER A 264 -7.46 5.16 -1.06
CA SER A 264 -8.44 5.88 -0.26
C SER A 264 -7.92 7.22 0.26
N ALA A 265 -6.61 7.51 0.16
CA ALA A 265 -5.99 8.64 0.83
C ALA A 265 -6.36 10.01 0.24
N ASP A 266 -6.43 10.12 -1.09
CA ASP A 266 -6.80 11.36 -1.79
C ASP A 266 -7.92 11.10 -2.82
N PRO A 267 -9.14 11.63 -2.61
CA PRO A 267 -10.24 11.50 -3.58
C PRO A 267 -9.98 12.19 -4.92
N ALA A 268 -9.00 13.10 -5.03
CA ALA A 268 -8.57 13.69 -6.29
C ALA A 268 -7.68 12.73 -7.13
N VAL A 269 -7.02 11.76 -6.49
CA VAL A 269 -6.19 10.73 -7.13
C VAL A 269 -6.68 9.33 -6.72
N PRO A 270 -7.96 8.96 -7.00
CA PRO A 270 -8.61 7.79 -6.41
C PRO A 270 -8.06 6.45 -6.95
N ALA A 271 -7.35 6.47 -8.09
CA ALA A 271 -6.78 5.29 -8.69
C ALA A 271 -5.60 5.59 -9.63
N TYR A 272 -4.54 4.79 -9.52
CA TYR A 272 -3.33 4.86 -10.36
C TYR A 272 -2.86 3.46 -10.79
N TRP A 273 -1.92 3.38 -11.72
CA TRP A 273 -1.31 2.13 -12.18
C TRP A 273 0.13 2.03 -11.69
N ILE A 274 0.48 0.98 -10.96
CA ILE A 274 1.85 0.77 -10.44
C ILE A 274 2.42 -0.56 -10.94
N SER A 275 3.75 -0.66 -11.10
CA SER A 275 4.37 -1.95 -11.41
C SER A 275 4.24 -2.89 -10.21
N THR A 276 4.01 -4.18 -10.46
CA THR A 276 3.87 -5.18 -9.38
C THR A 276 5.17 -5.39 -8.62
N ALA A 277 6.33 -5.10 -9.24
CA ALA A 277 7.61 -5.04 -8.56
C ALA A 277 7.66 -3.89 -7.54
N ALA A 278 7.31 -2.67 -7.95
CA ALA A 278 7.24 -1.53 -7.02
C ALA A 278 6.25 -1.78 -5.88
N LEU A 279 5.05 -2.30 -6.18
CA LEU A 279 4.08 -2.68 -5.13
C LEU A 279 4.62 -3.76 -4.18
N ALA A 280 5.32 -4.78 -4.69
CA ALA A 280 5.93 -5.82 -3.84
C ALA A 280 7.01 -5.23 -2.92
N HIS A 281 7.85 -4.33 -3.42
CA HIS A 281 8.83 -3.60 -2.60
C HIS A 281 8.16 -2.67 -1.58
N TRP A 282 7.06 -2.02 -1.94
CA TRP A 282 6.31 -1.13 -1.03
C TRP A 282 5.56 -1.88 0.08
N ALA A 283 5.18 -3.13 -0.17
CA ALA A 283 4.60 -4.06 0.79
C ALA A 283 5.65 -4.86 1.61
N ALA A 284 6.94 -4.55 1.44
CA ALA A 284 8.02 -5.14 2.22
C ALA A 284 7.91 -4.81 3.72
N THR A 285 8.48 -5.65 4.57
CA THR A 285 8.25 -5.75 6.03
C THR A 285 6.79 -6.05 6.45
N ARG A 286 5.85 -6.08 5.50
CA ARG A 286 4.40 -6.15 5.73
C ARG A 286 3.79 -7.33 4.94
N GLY A 287 2.71 -7.11 4.21
CA GLY A 287 2.02 -8.18 3.49
C GLY A 287 0.67 -7.78 2.87
N TYR A 288 -0.02 -8.76 2.30
CA TYR A 288 -1.27 -8.60 1.56
C TYR A 288 -2.25 -9.76 1.77
N SER A 289 -3.50 -9.55 1.35
CA SER A 289 -4.64 -10.46 1.44
C SER A 289 -5.18 -10.78 0.03
N ALA A 290 -4.99 -12.01 -0.47
CA ALA A 290 -5.38 -12.43 -1.84
C ALA A 290 -5.96 -13.85 -1.94
#